data_AF-A0A6A6XUP6-F1
#
_entry.id   AF-A0A6A6XUP6-F1
#
_cell.length_a   1.000
_cell.length_b   1.000
_cell.length_c   1.000
_cell.angle_alpha   90.00
_cell.angle_beta   90.00
_cell.angle_gamma   90.00
#
_symmetry.space_group_name_H-M   'P 1'
#
loop_
_entity.id
_entity.type
_entity.pdbx_description
1 polymer ?
#
loop_
_entity_poly.entity_id
_entity_poly.type
_entity_poly.pdbx_seq_one_letter_code
_entity_poly.pdbx_strand_id
1 'polypeptide(L)'
;MDSNLQPPVWPKQSPKQPPFAKEHELNRDIWQKSDDEPKESSQGFKHGDVTASEHICECNSVQQLKTSCPYIQDFILTALENKREEKQTPPLDYLPGHPRIKFSNTPALHDFLVREFCHHYVDSVASRLWWMSKQDEKNISPLHRQTVKGRQIILAEDPKLHLVWINDRIYIKPLPEFLLSYTFWETYLGAGMYGNWQHRDRVRKAALGYLRTWRYLVLHESDLRIAINLGLIPEPVSWVQFCDFTSAFDRIAQDDVHERYAYGEIRLTRLNLYAPVTIGKQYFQRVRYQYSEYFAHLYGPLLFFFGILSIILSGMQVALAGDQGAPASNSVVLYQVSLWFAVTTILLLAISMFILGFIWMYKVGKEWSYALRGRHLAKKSSSAVRSKV
;
A
#
# COMPACT_ATOMS: atom_id res chain seq x y z
N MET A 1 9.71 59.87 -4.11
CA MET A 1 8.27 59.53 -4.09
C MET A 1 8.20 58.06 -3.83
N ASP A 2 8.12 57.75 -2.54
CA ASP A 2 8.55 56.50 -1.93
C ASP A 2 7.58 55.35 -2.17
N SER A 3 8.16 54.23 -2.58
CA SER A 3 7.61 52.89 -2.48
C SER A 3 7.69 52.41 -1.03
N ASN A 4 6.56 52.38 -0.32
CA ASN A 4 6.43 51.71 0.97
C ASN A 4 5.04 51.05 1.08
N LEU A 5 4.94 49.78 0.70
CA LEU A 5 3.89 48.89 1.18
C LEU A 5 4.56 47.74 1.95
N GLN A 6 4.46 47.79 3.28
CA GLN A 6 4.76 46.66 4.16
C GLN A 6 3.59 45.67 4.18
N PRO A 7 3.84 44.35 4.14
CA PRO A 7 2.81 43.34 4.41
C PRO A 7 2.51 43.21 5.92
N PRO A 8 1.31 42.74 6.31
CA PRO A 8 0.85 42.73 7.69
C PRO A 8 1.61 41.74 8.58
N VAL A 9 1.97 42.21 9.78
CA VAL A 9 2.61 41.45 10.86
C VAL A 9 1.54 40.73 11.68
N TRP A 10 1.62 39.40 11.75
CA TRP A 10 0.80 38.58 12.66
C TRP A 10 1.55 38.37 14.00
N PRO A 11 0.85 38.41 15.16
CA PRO A 11 1.51 38.29 16.46
C PRO A 11 2.05 36.87 16.71
N LYS A 12 3.30 36.79 17.16
CA LYS A 12 3.95 35.55 17.61
C LYS A 12 3.27 35.04 18.89
N GLN A 13 2.55 33.92 18.81
CA GLN A 13 2.19 33.13 19.99
C GLN A 13 3.32 32.16 20.32
N SER A 14 3.88 32.30 21.52
CA SER A 14 4.82 31.35 22.12
C SER A 14 4.06 30.10 22.61
N PRO A 15 4.60 28.88 22.39
CA PRO A 15 3.95 27.67 22.87
C PRO A 15 4.16 27.49 24.38
N LYS A 16 3.06 27.46 25.15
CA LYS A 16 3.05 26.94 26.52
C LYS A 16 3.19 25.41 26.47
N GLN A 17 4.22 24.86 27.10
CA GLN A 17 4.38 23.42 27.32
C GLN A 17 3.36 22.91 28.37
N PRO A 18 2.66 21.78 28.14
CA PRO A 18 1.93 21.07 29.19
C PRO A 18 2.84 20.08 29.96
N PRO A 19 2.53 19.75 31.24
CA PRO A 19 3.43 19.03 32.13
C PRO A 19 3.29 17.50 31.94
N PHE A 20 4.14 16.90 31.11
CA PHE A 20 4.13 15.45 30.82
C PHE A 20 5.18 14.63 31.62
N ALA A 21 5.74 15.18 32.69
CA ALA A 21 6.91 14.60 33.37
C ALA A 21 6.59 13.71 34.58
N LYS A 22 5.32 13.49 34.95
CA LYS A 22 4.96 12.71 36.16
C LYS A 22 4.28 11.35 35.91
N GLU A 23 3.98 11.00 34.66
CA GLU A 23 3.23 9.77 34.33
C GLU A 23 4.14 8.56 34.05
N HIS A 24 5.46 8.79 33.96
CA HIS A 24 6.43 7.78 33.53
C HIS A 24 6.93 6.85 34.66
N GLU A 25 6.63 7.16 35.92
CA GLU A 25 6.99 6.31 37.06
C GLU A 25 5.88 5.34 37.47
N LEU A 26 4.61 5.72 37.31
CA LEU A 26 3.48 4.85 37.69
C LEU A 26 3.29 3.65 36.73
N ASN A 27 3.68 3.82 35.46
CA ASN A 27 3.50 2.78 34.44
C ASN A 27 4.58 1.69 34.45
N ARG A 28 5.62 1.75 35.29
CA ARG A 28 6.63 0.68 35.37
C ARG A 28 6.19 -0.48 36.26
N ASP A 29 5.40 -0.20 37.31
CA ASP A 29 5.03 -1.19 38.31
C ASP A 29 3.88 -2.13 37.87
N ILE A 30 3.17 -1.77 36.80
CA ILE A 30 2.02 -2.54 36.29
C ILE A 30 2.47 -3.72 35.40
N TRP A 31 3.67 -3.67 34.80
CA TRP A 31 4.15 -4.68 33.84
C TRP A 31 4.93 -5.85 34.45
N GLN A 32 5.13 -5.87 35.77
CA GLN A 32 5.95 -6.89 36.43
C GLN A 32 5.14 -8.03 37.05
N LYS A 33 3.82 -8.09 36.79
CA LYS A 33 2.88 -8.99 37.49
C LYS A 33 1.97 -9.82 36.57
N SER A 34 2.27 -9.95 35.29
CA SER A 34 1.42 -10.68 34.32
C SER A 34 2.06 -11.92 33.67
N ASP A 35 3.19 -12.40 34.19
CA ASP A 35 3.82 -13.64 33.72
C ASP A 35 3.42 -14.81 34.65
N ASP A 36 2.23 -15.35 34.45
CA ASP A 36 1.83 -16.68 34.94
C ASP A 36 0.97 -17.39 33.87
N GLU A 37 1.58 -18.35 33.18
CA GLU A 37 0.90 -19.30 32.27
C GLU A 37 0.04 -20.31 33.04
N PRO A 38 -1.04 -20.85 32.42
CA PRO A 38 -1.49 -22.20 32.72
C PRO A 38 -1.35 -23.14 31.52
N LYS A 39 -0.71 -24.29 31.78
CA LYS A 39 -0.68 -25.49 30.95
C LYS A 39 -1.97 -26.29 31.11
N GLU A 40 -2.45 -26.89 30.02
CA GLU A 40 -3.21 -28.15 29.90
C GLU A 40 -3.74 -28.23 28.45
N SER A 41 -4.04 -29.36 27.81
CA SER A 41 -3.67 -30.77 27.92
C SER A 41 -4.14 -31.40 26.59
N SER A 42 -3.42 -32.41 26.11
CA SER A 42 -3.68 -33.11 24.85
C SER A 42 -4.68 -34.26 25.03
N GLN A 43 -5.76 -34.29 24.26
CA GLN A 43 -6.52 -35.51 23.94
C GLN A 43 -7.04 -35.48 22.49
N GLY A 44 -6.76 -36.55 21.75
CA GLY A 44 -7.11 -36.70 20.34
C GLY A 44 -8.50 -37.29 20.10
N PHE A 45 -9.00 -37.10 18.88
CA PHE A 45 -10.12 -37.86 18.34
C PHE A 45 -9.96 -38.10 16.83
N LYS A 46 -10.35 -39.29 16.40
CA LYS A 46 -10.07 -39.92 15.09
C LYS A 46 -11.02 -39.48 13.97
N HIS A 47 -10.58 -39.76 12.74
CA HIS A 47 -11.21 -39.67 11.43
C HIS A 47 -12.74 -39.86 11.35
N GLY A 48 -13.37 -39.04 10.50
CA GLY A 48 -14.68 -39.27 9.89
C GLY A 48 -14.83 -38.42 8.62
N ASP A 49 -15.35 -39.05 7.57
CA ASP A 49 -15.48 -38.63 6.17
C ASP A 49 -15.93 -37.19 5.88
N VAL A 50 -15.30 -36.56 4.86
CA VAL A 50 -15.61 -35.20 4.39
C VAL A 50 -16.18 -35.24 2.98
N THR A 51 -17.50 -35.32 2.87
CA THR A 51 -18.27 -34.93 1.66
C THR A 51 -19.69 -34.46 2.04
N ALA A 52 -19.81 -33.50 2.97
CA ALA A 52 -21.08 -32.82 3.25
C ALA A 52 -20.94 -31.43 3.95
N SER A 53 -19.73 -30.98 4.27
CA SER A 53 -19.51 -29.87 5.21
C SER A 53 -19.51 -28.46 4.58
N GLU A 54 -19.30 -28.33 3.27
CA GLU A 54 -19.15 -27.01 2.63
C GLU A 54 -20.47 -26.22 2.58
N HIS A 55 -21.59 -26.85 2.20
CA HIS A 55 -22.88 -26.16 2.11
C HIS A 55 -23.50 -25.78 3.47
N ILE A 56 -23.19 -26.53 4.54
CA ILE A 56 -23.70 -26.22 5.90
C ILE A 56 -22.89 -25.06 6.52
N CYS A 57 -21.59 -24.95 6.20
CA CYS A 57 -20.77 -23.82 6.62
C CYS A 57 -21.12 -22.51 5.87
N GLU A 58 -21.48 -22.62 4.59
CA GLU A 58 -21.87 -21.48 3.73
C GLU A 58 -23.12 -20.72 4.20
N CYS A 59 -24.16 -21.44 4.65
CA CYS A 59 -25.39 -20.85 5.18
C CYS A 59 -25.16 -20.24 6.57
N ASN A 60 -24.34 -20.88 7.41
CA ASN A 60 -24.10 -20.44 8.78
C ASN A 60 -23.40 -19.08 8.86
N SER A 61 -22.41 -18.80 8.02
CA SER A 61 -21.72 -17.48 8.04
C SER A 61 -22.64 -16.30 7.67
N VAL A 62 -23.55 -16.49 6.71
CA VAL A 62 -24.51 -15.45 6.26
C VAL A 62 -25.70 -15.35 7.22
N GLN A 63 -26.21 -16.46 7.76
CA GLN A 63 -27.26 -16.44 8.80
C GLN A 63 -26.74 -15.98 10.17
N GLN A 64 -25.46 -16.13 10.48
CA GLN A 64 -24.82 -15.54 11.68
C GLN A 64 -24.71 -14.01 11.59
N LEU A 65 -24.50 -13.46 10.39
CA LEU A 65 -24.62 -12.01 10.13
C LEU A 65 -26.06 -11.52 10.35
N LYS A 66 -27.06 -12.33 9.98
CA LYS A 66 -28.49 -12.00 10.10
C LYS A 66 -29.03 -12.04 11.53
N THR A 67 -28.55 -12.97 12.36
CA THR A 67 -29.08 -13.22 13.72
C THR A 67 -28.43 -12.38 14.82
N SER A 68 -27.30 -11.72 14.55
CA SER A 68 -26.57 -10.95 15.58
C SER A 68 -26.81 -9.45 15.57
N CYS A 69 -27.63 -8.94 14.65
CA CYS A 69 -27.82 -7.49 14.50
C CYS A 69 -29.29 -7.12 14.25
N PRO A 70 -30.09 -6.85 15.29
CA PRO A 70 -31.40 -6.21 15.12
C PRO A 70 -31.27 -4.79 14.52
N TYR A 71 -30.08 -4.17 14.59
CA TYR A 71 -29.80 -2.83 14.09
C TYR A 71 -29.07 -2.76 12.73
N ILE A 72 -28.71 -3.87 12.05
CA ILE A 72 -28.26 -3.77 10.64
C ILE A 72 -29.42 -3.27 9.75
N GLN A 73 -30.65 -3.63 10.12
CA GLN A 73 -31.85 -3.09 9.51
C GLN A 73 -31.93 -1.57 9.73
N ASP A 74 -31.66 -1.09 10.93
CA ASP A 74 -31.63 0.34 11.28
C ASP A 74 -30.43 1.09 10.68
N PHE A 75 -29.26 0.47 10.55
CA PHE A 75 -28.08 1.06 9.89
C PHE A 75 -28.38 1.39 8.43
N ILE A 76 -29.04 0.44 7.74
CA ILE A 76 -29.47 0.61 6.36
C ILE A 76 -30.67 1.55 6.29
N LEU A 77 -31.64 1.45 7.21
CA LEU A 77 -32.81 2.31 7.21
C LEU A 77 -32.46 3.76 7.53
N THR A 78 -31.60 4.07 8.50
CA THR A 78 -31.22 5.45 8.84
C THR A 78 -30.29 6.07 7.79
N ALA A 79 -29.36 5.31 7.20
CA ALA A 79 -28.55 5.81 6.08
C ALA A 79 -29.36 6.01 4.80
N LEU A 80 -30.39 5.16 4.58
CA LEU A 80 -31.35 5.34 3.50
C LEU A 80 -32.41 6.40 3.81
N GLU A 81 -32.83 6.60 5.06
CA GLU A 81 -33.81 7.61 5.51
C GLU A 81 -33.20 9.01 5.45
N ASN A 82 -31.95 9.16 5.89
CA ASN A 82 -31.22 10.42 5.71
C ASN A 82 -30.99 10.73 4.22
N LYS A 83 -30.82 9.72 3.34
CA LYS A 83 -30.85 9.91 1.87
C LYS A 83 -32.29 10.11 1.31
N ARG A 84 -33.33 9.63 2.00
CA ARG A 84 -34.74 9.72 1.60
C ARG A 84 -35.33 11.09 1.88
N GLU A 85 -34.86 11.78 2.93
CA GLU A 85 -35.27 13.15 3.24
C GLU A 85 -34.69 14.18 2.24
N GLU A 86 -33.56 13.88 1.56
CA GLU A 86 -32.92 14.86 0.67
C GLU A 86 -33.32 14.80 -0.81
N LYS A 87 -33.99 13.75 -1.30
CA LYS A 87 -34.81 13.78 -2.54
C LYS A 87 -35.36 12.40 -2.88
N GLN A 88 -36.65 12.35 -3.18
CA GLN A 88 -37.30 11.29 -3.97
C GLN A 88 -36.47 11.00 -5.23
N THR A 89 -35.63 9.96 -5.18
CA THR A 89 -34.94 9.40 -6.33
C THR A 89 -35.57 8.05 -6.63
N PRO A 90 -35.81 7.72 -7.91
CA PRO A 90 -36.35 6.41 -8.31
C PRO A 90 -35.43 5.29 -7.81
N PRO A 91 -35.95 4.06 -7.62
CA PRO A 91 -35.11 2.93 -7.21
C PRO A 91 -33.92 2.81 -8.15
N LEU A 92 -32.71 2.93 -7.60
CA LEU A 92 -31.47 2.90 -8.35
C LEU A 92 -31.35 1.53 -9.05
N ASP A 93 -31.58 1.49 -10.37
CA ASP A 93 -31.24 0.34 -11.24
C ASP A 93 -29.71 0.18 -11.40
N TYR A 94 -28.92 0.90 -10.59
CA TYR A 94 -27.48 1.05 -10.70
C TYR A 94 -26.81 0.78 -9.36
N LEU A 95 -25.59 0.24 -9.43
CA LEU A 95 -24.77 -0.02 -8.25
C LEU A 95 -24.41 1.31 -7.55
N PRO A 96 -24.65 1.46 -6.23
CA PRO A 96 -24.25 2.65 -5.48
C PRO A 96 -22.78 3.01 -5.69
N GLY A 97 -22.49 4.29 -5.97
CA GLY A 97 -21.16 4.78 -6.33
C GLY A 97 -20.71 4.50 -7.78
N HIS A 98 -21.42 3.64 -8.52
CA HIS A 98 -21.05 3.23 -9.88
C HIS A 98 -22.22 3.33 -10.87
N PRO A 99 -22.55 4.55 -11.37
CA PRO A 99 -23.72 4.80 -12.21
C PRO A 99 -23.66 4.13 -13.61
N ARG A 100 -22.52 3.52 -13.97
CA ARG A 100 -22.36 2.79 -15.23
C ARG A 100 -22.70 1.31 -15.13
N ILE A 101 -22.81 0.78 -13.91
CA ILE A 101 -23.07 -0.64 -13.66
C ILE A 101 -24.52 -0.79 -13.26
N LYS A 102 -25.31 -1.48 -14.09
CA LYS A 102 -26.71 -1.76 -13.81
C LYS A 102 -26.88 -3.11 -13.15
N PHE A 103 -27.81 -3.23 -12.21
CA PHE A 103 -28.15 -4.52 -11.60
C PHE A 103 -28.78 -5.50 -12.61
N SER A 104 -29.51 -4.97 -13.60
CA SER A 104 -30.08 -5.73 -14.71
C SER A 104 -29.04 -6.39 -15.63
N ASN A 105 -27.79 -5.90 -15.64
CA ASN A 105 -26.70 -6.49 -16.42
C ASN A 105 -25.77 -7.32 -15.53
N THR A 106 -26.24 -8.50 -15.14
CA THR A 106 -25.54 -9.43 -14.24
C THR A 106 -24.11 -9.78 -14.71
N PRO A 107 -23.85 -10.10 -16.01
CA PRO A 107 -22.48 -10.39 -16.45
C PRO A 107 -21.51 -9.21 -16.28
N ALA A 108 -21.93 -7.99 -16.63
CA ALA A 108 -21.10 -6.81 -16.47
C ALA A 108 -20.82 -6.48 -14.99
N LEU A 109 -21.81 -6.73 -14.11
CA LEU A 109 -21.65 -6.61 -12.67
C LEU A 109 -20.65 -7.63 -12.13
N HIS A 110 -20.72 -8.90 -12.54
CA HIS A 110 -19.77 -9.93 -12.10
C HIS A 110 -18.34 -9.61 -12.54
N ASP A 111 -18.16 -9.19 -13.79
CA ASP A 111 -16.87 -8.72 -14.32
C ASP A 111 -16.33 -7.52 -13.53
N PHE A 112 -17.21 -6.59 -13.16
CA PHE A 112 -16.86 -5.46 -12.32
C PHE A 112 -16.36 -5.94 -10.95
N LEU A 113 -17.10 -6.81 -10.26
CA LEU A 113 -16.73 -7.31 -8.93
C LEU A 113 -15.40 -8.07 -8.95
N VAL A 114 -15.12 -8.84 -10.00
CA VAL A 114 -13.82 -9.50 -10.16
C VAL A 114 -12.71 -8.47 -10.27
N ARG A 115 -12.87 -7.41 -11.06
CA ARG A 115 -11.85 -6.36 -11.21
C ARG A 115 -11.69 -5.52 -9.94
N GLU A 116 -12.76 -5.35 -9.20
CA GLU A 116 -12.84 -4.51 -8.01
C GLU A 116 -12.10 -5.13 -6.81
N PHE A 117 -12.18 -6.45 -6.64
CA PHE A 117 -11.60 -7.14 -5.48
C PHE A 117 -10.42 -8.05 -5.81
N CYS A 118 -10.39 -8.62 -7.02
CA CYS A 118 -9.39 -9.60 -7.42
C CYS A 118 -8.38 -8.96 -8.37
N HIS A 119 -7.10 -9.25 -8.15
CA HIS A 119 -6.06 -8.79 -9.06
C HIS A 119 -5.04 -9.91 -9.28
N HIS A 120 -4.86 -10.35 -10.53
CA HIS A 120 -4.00 -11.48 -10.87
C HIS A 120 -2.59 -11.39 -10.27
N TYR A 121 -1.98 -10.19 -10.26
CA TYR A 121 -0.64 -10.02 -9.66
C TYR A 121 -0.62 -10.23 -8.16
N VAL A 122 -1.67 -9.84 -7.44
CA VAL A 122 -1.74 -10.04 -6.00
C VAL A 122 -1.85 -11.54 -5.72
N ASP A 123 -2.71 -12.22 -6.44
CA ASP A 123 -2.99 -13.64 -6.23
C ASP A 123 -1.77 -14.51 -6.58
N SER A 124 -1.01 -14.13 -7.62
CA SER A 124 0.25 -14.81 -7.95
C SER A 124 1.34 -14.64 -6.88
N VAL A 125 1.26 -13.58 -6.08
CA VAL A 125 2.27 -13.26 -5.06
C VAL A 125 1.80 -13.68 -3.66
N ALA A 126 0.49 -13.83 -3.44
CA ALA A 126 -0.13 -14.07 -2.13
C ALA A 126 0.52 -15.23 -1.37
N SER A 127 0.69 -16.37 -2.03
CA SER A 127 1.34 -17.58 -1.48
C SER A 127 2.81 -17.41 -1.14
N ARG A 128 3.44 -16.38 -1.70
CA ARG A 128 4.84 -16.09 -1.46
C ARG A 128 5.00 -14.98 -0.44
N LEU A 129 4.01 -14.14 -0.13
CA LEU A 129 4.18 -12.91 0.65
C LEU A 129 4.87 -13.07 2.03
N TRP A 130 4.89 -14.27 2.61
CA TRP A 130 5.58 -14.60 3.87
C TRP A 130 7.07 -14.24 3.92
N TRP A 131 7.79 -14.26 2.78
CA TRP A 131 9.20 -13.79 2.72
C TRP A 131 9.35 -12.26 2.65
N MET A 132 8.27 -11.50 2.40
CA MET A 132 8.30 -10.05 2.12
C MET A 132 7.68 -9.22 3.26
N SER A 133 6.67 -9.77 3.93
CA SER A 133 5.93 -9.11 5.01
C SER A 133 5.73 -10.04 6.20
N LYS A 134 5.43 -9.46 7.36
CA LYS A 134 5.01 -10.20 8.54
C LYS A 134 3.65 -10.86 8.23
N GLN A 135 3.56 -12.18 8.39
CA GLN A 135 2.30 -12.92 8.28
C GLN A 135 1.47 -12.69 9.54
N ASP A 136 0.86 -11.52 9.61
CA ASP A 136 0.06 -11.06 10.73
C ASP A 136 -1.03 -10.13 10.19
N GLU A 137 -2.28 -10.56 10.32
CA GLU A 137 -3.45 -9.80 9.92
C GLU A 137 -3.62 -8.53 10.76
N LYS A 138 -3.11 -8.52 11.99
CA LYS A 138 -3.16 -7.38 12.92
C LYS A 138 -2.04 -6.38 12.65
N ASN A 139 -1.14 -6.67 11.71
CA ASN A 139 -0.09 -5.75 11.29
C ASN A 139 -0.62 -4.64 10.38
N ILE A 140 -1.69 -3.98 10.82
CA ILE A 140 -2.35 -2.84 10.19
C ILE A 140 -2.39 -1.75 11.24
N SER A 141 -1.75 -0.62 10.95
CA SER A 141 -1.77 0.53 11.85
C SER A 141 -3.04 1.34 11.61
N PRO A 142 -3.74 1.75 12.67
CA PRO A 142 -4.88 2.65 12.54
C PRO A 142 -4.51 3.95 11.82
N LEU A 143 -5.50 4.64 11.25
CA LEU A 143 -5.29 5.83 10.40
C LEU A 143 -4.51 6.95 11.10
N HIS A 144 -4.84 7.28 12.35
CA HIS A 144 -4.11 8.26 13.14
C HIS A 144 -2.64 7.86 13.31
N ARG A 145 -2.37 6.56 13.49
CA ARG A 145 -1.01 6.02 13.65
C ARG A 145 -0.23 6.04 12.33
N GLN A 146 -0.90 5.99 11.18
CA GLN A 146 -0.25 6.24 9.88
C GLN A 146 0.32 7.67 9.85
N THR A 147 -0.45 8.65 10.31
CA THR A 147 0.00 10.04 10.41
C THR A 147 1.16 10.19 11.40
N VAL A 148 1.11 9.53 12.56
CA VAL A 148 2.23 9.50 13.54
C VAL A 148 3.49 8.89 12.93
N LYS A 149 3.36 7.88 12.06
CA LYS A 149 4.48 7.29 11.30
C LYS A 149 5.03 8.21 10.20
N GLY A 150 4.49 9.42 10.04
CA GLY A 150 4.86 10.35 8.97
C GLY A 150 4.38 9.90 7.59
N ARG A 151 3.32 9.09 7.52
CA ARG A 151 2.76 8.62 6.25
C ARG A 151 1.55 9.46 5.85
N GLN A 152 1.58 9.96 4.62
CA GLN A 152 0.44 10.50 3.93
C GLN A 152 -0.45 9.35 3.44
N ILE A 153 -1.75 9.43 3.74
CA ILE A 153 -2.75 8.49 3.27
C ILE A 153 -3.20 8.92 1.87
N ILE A 154 -3.10 8.02 0.90
CA ILE A 154 -3.46 8.27 -0.50
C ILE A 154 -4.58 7.32 -0.90
N LEU A 155 -5.65 7.88 -1.45
CA LEU A 155 -6.77 7.13 -2.00
C LEU A 155 -6.30 6.35 -3.24
N ALA A 156 -6.56 5.05 -3.27
CA ALA A 156 -6.24 4.20 -4.40
C ALA A 156 -7.35 3.17 -4.67
N GLU A 157 -8.06 3.31 -5.78
CA GLU A 157 -9.13 2.39 -6.18
C GLU A 157 -8.65 0.97 -6.51
N ASP A 158 -7.38 0.84 -6.94
CA ASP A 158 -6.82 -0.45 -7.34
C ASP A 158 -6.64 -1.39 -6.12
N PRO A 159 -7.30 -2.56 -6.07
CA PRO A 159 -7.22 -3.49 -4.94
C PRO A 159 -5.79 -3.98 -4.66
N LYS A 160 -4.90 -3.93 -5.66
CA LYS A 160 -3.49 -4.31 -5.50
C LYS A 160 -2.71 -3.35 -4.61
N LEU A 161 -3.17 -2.11 -4.44
CA LEU A 161 -2.47 -1.07 -3.69
C LEU A 161 -2.98 -0.89 -2.26
N HIS A 162 -4.17 -1.38 -1.92
CA HIS A 162 -4.70 -1.20 -0.57
C HIS A 162 -3.74 -1.79 0.50
N LEU A 163 -3.37 -1.01 1.52
CA LEU A 163 -2.35 -1.32 2.54
C LEU A 163 -0.90 -1.47 2.04
N VAL A 164 -0.63 -1.08 0.80
CA VAL A 164 0.74 -1.01 0.27
C VAL A 164 1.32 0.37 0.57
N TRP A 165 2.53 0.42 1.11
CA TRP A 165 3.19 1.68 1.47
C TRP A 165 4.60 1.80 0.89
N ILE A 166 5.00 3.04 0.63
CA ILE A 166 6.33 3.40 0.15
C ILE A 166 6.76 4.74 0.72
N ASN A 167 7.95 4.78 1.32
CA ASN A 167 8.52 5.98 1.95
C ASN A 167 7.53 6.59 2.97
N ASP A 168 7.03 7.78 2.66
CA ASP A 168 6.11 8.64 3.39
C ASP A 168 4.66 8.49 2.93
N ARG A 169 4.30 7.45 2.17
CA ARG A 169 2.95 7.29 1.61
C ARG A 169 2.40 5.89 1.83
N ILE A 170 1.11 5.80 2.13
CA ILE A 170 0.34 4.54 2.18
C ILE A 170 -0.89 4.66 1.29
N TYR A 171 -1.14 3.64 0.48
CA TYR A 171 -2.30 3.59 -0.40
C TYR A 171 -3.45 2.86 0.31
N ILE A 172 -4.62 3.49 0.36
CA ILE A 172 -5.82 2.93 0.98
C ILE A 172 -6.97 3.06 -0.01
N LYS A 173 -7.54 1.92 -0.37
CA LYS A 173 -8.78 1.86 -1.15
C LYS A 173 -9.99 2.28 -0.31
N PRO A 174 -10.81 3.23 -0.78
CA PRO A 174 -12.01 3.71 -0.07
C PRO A 174 -13.08 2.61 -0.01
N LEU A 175 -13.88 2.64 1.06
CA LEU A 175 -14.92 1.66 1.35
C LEU A 175 -16.12 1.86 0.40
N PRO A 176 -16.40 0.94 -0.53
CA PRO A 176 -17.50 1.11 -1.47
C PRO A 176 -18.87 1.01 -0.77
N GLU A 177 -19.80 1.91 -1.11
CA GLU A 177 -21.15 1.97 -0.51
C GLU A 177 -21.90 0.64 -0.63
N PHE A 178 -21.79 -0.05 -1.76
CA PHE A 178 -22.52 -1.29 -2.00
C PHE A 178 -22.09 -2.44 -1.08
N LEU A 179 -20.86 -2.42 -0.54
CA LEU A 179 -20.40 -3.42 0.43
C LEU A 179 -21.04 -3.23 1.82
N LEU A 180 -21.60 -2.06 2.10
CA LEU A 180 -22.32 -1.78 3.34
C LEU A 180 -23.73 -2.36 3.35
N SER A 181 -24.23 -2.81 2.20
CA SER A 181 -25.60 -3.34 2.06
C SER A 181 -25.66 -4.85 2.29
N TYR A 182 -26.37 -5.28 3.33
CA TYR A 182 -26.62 -6.70 3.58
C TYR A 182 -27.35 -7.38 2.40
N THR A 183 -28.31 -6.70 1.77
CA THR A 183 -29.05 -7.26 0.63
C THR A 183 -28.15 -7.51 -0.56
N PHE A 184 -27.14 -6.66 -0.78
CA PHE A 184 -26.12 -6.88 -1.80
C PHE A 184 -25.31 -8.14 -1.53
N TRP A 185 -24.88 -8.35 -0.27
CA TRP A 185 -24.19 -9.56 0.14
C TRP A 185 -25.06 -10.80 -0.10
N GLU A 186 -26.30 -10.84 0.39
CA GLU A 186 -27.19 -12.01 0.23
C GLU A 186 -27.45 -12.34 -1.25
N THR A 187 -27.64 -11.31 -2.08
CA THR A 187 -28.04 -11.44 -3.48
C THR A 187 -26.90 -11.85 -4.43
N TYR A 188 -25.71 -11.25 -4.28
CA TYR A 188 -24.61 -11.37 -5.25
C TYR A 188 -23.37 -12.10 -4.73
N LEU A 189 -23.15 -12.10 -3.41
CA LEU A 189 -22.00 -12.76 -2.77
C LEU A 189 -22.43 -13.97 -1.92
N GLY A 190 -23.72 -14.07 -1.57
CA GLY A 190 -24.37 -15.14 -0.84
C GLY A 190 -24.91 -16.23 -1.76
N ALA A 191 -25.75 -17.11 -1.22
CA ALA A 191 -26.40 -18.18 -1.98
C ALA A 191 -27.67 -17.70 -2.72
N GLY A 192 -27.84 -16.38 -2.87
CA GLY A 192 -29.00 -15.76 -3.50
C GLY A 192 -29.11 -16.02 -5.00
N MET A 193 -30.17 -15.46 -5.59
CA MET A 193 -30.59 -15.68 -6.99
C MET A 193 -29.48 -15.43 -8.02
N TYR A 194 -28.57 -14.48 -7.77
CA TYR A 194 -27.45 -14.14 -8.66
C TYR A 194 -26.09 -14.60 -8.11
N GLY A 195 -26.07 -15.38 -7.03
CA GLY A 195 -24.85 -15.83 -6.35
C GLY A 195 -24.15 -17.01 -7.01
N ASN A 196 -24.77 -17.71 -7.97
CA ASN A 196 -24.18 -18.87 -8.62
C ASN A 196 -23.33 -18.47 -9.84
N TRP A 197 -22.06 -18.14 -9.63
CA TRP A 197 -21.13 -17.79 -10.72
C TRP A 197 -19.66 -18.14 -10.40
N GLN A 198 -18.87 -18.39 -11.45
CA GLN A 198 -17.56 -19.08 -11.40
C GLN A 198 -16.49 -18.43 -10.48
N HIS A 199 -16.58 -17.13 -10.18
CA HIS A 199 -15.59 -16.43 -9.34
C HIS A 199 -16.17 -15.86 -8.05
N ARG A 200 -17.42 -16.22 -7.72
CA ARG A 200 -18.14 -15.75 -6.54
C ARG A 200 -17.35 -15.97 -5.26
N ASP A 201 -16.87 -17.19 -5.01
CA ASP A 201 -16.19 -17.50 -3.75
C ASP A 201 -14.87 -16.74 -3.62
N ARG A 202 -14.10 -16.62 -4.70
CA ARG A 202 -12.86 -15.83 -4.72
C ARG A 202 -13.13 -14.36 -4.42
N VAL A 203 -14.16 -13.78 -5.04
CA VAL A 203 -14.56 -12.38 -4.80
C VAL A 203 -15.09 -12.20 -3.38
N ARG A 204 -15.90 -13.13 -2.88
CA ARG A 204 -16.43 -13.13 -1.51
C ARG A 204 -15.29 -13.15 -0.49
N LYS A 205 -14.34 -14.08 -0.61
CA LYS A 205 -13.15 -14.16 0.27
C LYS A 205 -12.30 -12.89 0.21
N ALA A 206 -12.16 -12.29 -0.98
CA ALA A 206 -11.42 -11.05 -1.15
C ALA A 206 -12.15 -9.84 -0.54
N ALA A 207 -13.47 -9.76 -0.68
CA ALA A 207 -14.30 -8.71 -0.11
C ALA A 207 -14.38 -8.81 1.43
N LEU A 208 -14.49 -10.02 1.99
CA LEU A 208 -14.44 -10.25 3.44
C LEU A 208 -13.09 -9.84 4.02
N GLY A 209 -11.99 -10.26 3.38
CA GLY A 209 -10.65 -9.85 3.76
C GLY A 209 -10.45 -8.35 3.73
N TYR A 210 -10.98 -7.70 2.69
CA TYR A 210 -10.98 -6.25 2.55
C TYR A 210 -11.78 -5.54 3.65
N LEU A 211 -12.99 -6.01 3.98
CA LEU A 211 -13.78 -5.45 5.08
C LEU A 211 -13.08 -5.63 6.43
N ARG A 212 -12.41 -6.77 6.64
CA ARG A 212 -11.64 -7.03 7.85
C ARG A 212 -10.50 -6.04 8.06
N THR A 213 -9.88 -5.50 7.01
CA THR A 213 -8.83 -4.47 7.18
C THR A 213 -9.37 -3.17 7.76
N TRP A 214 -10.63 -2.83 7.47
CA TRP A 214 -11.27 -1.60 7.96
C TRP A 214 -11.44 -1.57 9.47
N ARG A 215 -11.64 -2.73 10.10
CA ARG A 215 -11.63 -2.88 11.55
C ARG A 215 -10.30 -2.45 12.16
N TYR A 216 -9.18 -2.79 11.52
CA TYR A 216 -7.86 -2.43 12.04
C TYR A 216 -7.43 -1.01 11.65
N LEU A 217 -7.95 -0.47 10.55
CA LEU A 217 -7.69 0.90 10.12
C LEU A 217 -8.41 1.92 11.00
N VAL A 218 -9.64 1.62 11.43
CA VAL A 218 -10.48 2.53 12.20
C VAL A 218 -10.75 1.93 13.58
N LEU A 219 -9.86 2.25 14.54
CA LEU A 219 -9.94 1.73 15.91
C LEU A 219 -10.54 2.74 16.90
N HIS A 220 -10.37 4.03 16.64
CA HIS A 220 -10.90 5.11 17.46
C HIS A 220 -11.81 6.03 16.66
N GLU A 221 -12.66 6.79 17.35
CA GLU A 221 -13.51 7.81 16.73
C GLU A 221 -12.70 8.86 15.95
N SER A 222 -11.49 9.17 16.40
CA SER A 222 -10.56 10.03 15.65
C SER A 222 -10.19 9.44 14.29
N ASP A 223 -10.04 8.11 14.19
CA ASP A 223 -9.75 7.43 12.92
C ASP A 223 -10.94 7.50 11.97
N LEU A 224 -12.17 7.36 12.49
CA LEU A 224 -13.37 7.49 11.70
C LEU A 224 -13.47 8.90 11.11
N ARG A 225 -13.22 9.94 11.93
CA ARG A 225 -13.18 11.33 11.45
C ARG A 225 -12.09 11.56 10.40
N ILE A 226 -10.92 10.93 10.55
CA ILE A 226 -9.86 10.99 9.52
C ILE A 226 -10.32 10.31 8.22
N ALA A 227 -10.94 9.14 8.32
CA ALA A 227 -11.44 8.39 7.17
C ALA A 227 -12.49 9.19 6.39
N ILE A 228 -13.42 9.81 7.11
CA ILE A 228 -14.45 10.70 6.58
C ILE A 228 -13.82 11.91 5.88
N ASN A 229 -12.93 12.64 6.57
CA ASN A 229 -12.27 13.83 6.02
C ASN A 229 -11.44 13.54 4.74
N LEU A 230 -10.93 12.32 4.61
CA LEU A 230 -10.16 11.87 3.45
C LEU A 230 -11.04 11.28 2.33
N GLY A 231 -12.37 11.25 2.51
CA GLY A 231 -13.32 10.66 1.56
C GLY A 231 -13.16 9.14 1.43
N LEU A 232 -12.63 8.47 2.45
CA LEU A 232 -12.41 7.03 2.42
C LEU A 232 -13.65 6.21 2.82
N ILE A 233 -14.56 6.82 3.58
CA ILE A 233 -15.84 6.21 3.99
C ILE A 233 -16.95 7.17 3.53
N PRO A 234 -18.04 6.66 2.94
CA PRO A 234 -19.18 7.49 2.55
C PRO A 234 -19.83 8.15 3.77
N GLU A 235 -20.07 9.47 3.71
CA GLU A 235 -20.78 10.24 4.74
C GLU A 235 -22.31 10.14 4.58
N PRO A 236 -23.10 10.33 5.66
CA PRO A 236 -22.70 10.44 7.07
C PRO A 236 -22.78 9.09 7.81
N VAL A 237 -21.72 8.71 8.55
CA VAL A 237 -21.68 7.51 9.39
C VAL A 237 -21.26 7.89 10.81
N SER A 238 -22.06 7.54 11.82
CA SER A 238 -21.71 7.77 13.23
C SER A 238 -20.73 6.72 13.77
N TRP A 239 -20.04 7.05 14.86
CA TRP A 239 -19.11 6.13 15.52
C TRP A 239 -19.78 4.83 15.98
N VAL A 240 -20.95 4.93 16.62
CA VAL A 240 -21.72 3.77 17.12
C VAL A 240 -22.10 2.84 15.97
N GLN A 241 -22.64 3.42 14.89
CA GLN A 241 -23.00 2.68 13.67
C GLN A 241 -21.79 1.96 13.07
N PHE A 242 -20.61 2.60 13.05
CA PHE A 242 -19.39 1.97 12.55
C PHE A 242 -18.88 0.84 13.48
N CYS A 243 -18.98 1.01 14.80
CA CYS A 243 -18.66 -0.05 15.77
C CYS A 243 -19.55 -1.27 15.58
N ASP A 244 -20.86 -1.06 15.43
CA ASP A 244 -21.81 -2.16 15.22
C ASP A 244 -21.52 -2.89 13.91
N PHE A 245 -21.29 -2.14 12.83
CA PHE A 245 -20.90 -2.70 11.53
C PHE A 245 -19.62 -3.55 11.62
N THR A 246 -18.58 -3.04 12.29
CA THR A 246 -17.29 -3.73 12.39
C THR A 246 -17.27 -4.86 13.41
N SER A 247 -18.21 -4.89 14.36
CA SER A 247 -18.34 -5.98 15.34
C SER A 247 -18.54 -7.35 14.69
N ALA A 248 -19.21 -7.38 13.54
CA ALA A 248 -19.42 -8.60 12.75
C ALA A 248 -18.11 -9.16 12.17
N PHE A 249 -17.07 -8.33 12.00
CA PHE A 249 -15.81 -8.72 11.38
C PHE A 249 -14.89 -9.53 12.29
N ASP A 250 -15.10 -9.49 13.61
CA ASP A 250 -14.34 -10.32 14.56
C ASP A 250 -14.56 -11.82 14.37
N ARG A 251 -15.66 -12.18 13.71
CA ARG A 251 -16.05 -13.58 13.47
C ARG A 251 -15.52 -14.12 12.15
N ILE A 252 -14.88 -13.29 11.33
CA ILE A 252 -14.34 -13.71 10.03
C ILE A 252 -13.07 -14.52 10.27
N ALA A 253 -13.15 -15.84 10.08
CA ALA A 253 -12.01 -16.74 10.20
C ALA A 253 -10.97 -16.47 9.10
N GLN A 254 -9.72 -16.84 9.36
CA GLN A 254 -8.62 -16.69 8.41
C GLN A 254 -8.86 -17.47 7.11
N ASP A 255 -9.50 -18.64 7.19
CA ASP A 255 -9.76 -19.53 6.05
C ASP A 255 -10.85 -18.99 5.10
N ASP A 256 -11.69 -18.08 5.60
CA ASP A 256 -12.74 -17.39 4.85
C ASP A 256 -12.23 -16.17 4.08
N VAL A 257 -10.94 -15.86 4.22
CA VAL A 257 -10.33 -14.66 3.70
C VAL A 257 -9.30 -14.99 2.62
N HIS A 258 -9.25 -14.15 1.59
CA HIS A 258 -8.24 -14.31 0.55
C HIS A 258 -6.83 -14.12 1.11
N GLU A 259 -5.89 -15.00 0.74
CA GLU A 259 -4.55 -15.13 1.32
C GLU A 259 -3.76 -13.80 1.39
N ARG A 260 -3.97 -12.89 0.43
CA ARG A 260 -3.46 -11.50 0.48
C ARG A 260 -3.69 -10.83 1.83
N TYR A 261 -4.90 -10.94 2.40
CA TYR A 261 -5.31 -10.25 3.62
C TYR A 261 -4.92 -11.00 4.90
N ALA A 262 -4.24 -12.15 4.78
CA ALA A 262 -3.47 -12.73 5.87
C ALA A 262 -2.25 -11.86 6.23
N TYR A 263 -1.85 -10.99 5.31
CA TYR A 263 -0.78 -10.02 5.47
C TYR A 263 -1.41 -8.63 5.64
N GLY A 264 -1.01 -7.90 6.68
CA GLY A 264 -1.42 -6.51 6.89
C GLY A 264 -0.73 -5.55 5.91
N GLU A 265 0.01 -4.58 6.44
CA GLU A 265 0.74 -3.60 5.63
C GLU A 265 1.92 -4.23 4.87
N ILE A 266 2.03 -3.95 3.57
CA ILE A 266 3.10 -4.47 2.72
C ILE A 266 3.96 -3.33 2.18
N ARG A 267 5.28 -3.45 2.33
CA ARG A 267 6.23 -2.46 1.81
C ARG A 267 6.44 -2.65 0.31
N LEU A 268 6.10 -1.64 -0.48
CA LEU A 268 6.21 -1.67 -1.94
C LEU A 268 7.66 -1.81 -2.43
N THR A 269 8.66 -1.33 -1.67
CA THR A 269 10.06 -1.49 -2.07
C THR A 269 10.47 -2.96 -2.12
N ARG A 270 9.99 -3.78 -1.18
CA ARG A 270 10.22 -5.23 -1.18
C ARG A 270 9.43 -5.89 -2.31
N LEU A 271 8.17 -5.50 -2.46
CA LEU A 271 7.32 -6.04 -3.51
C LEU A 271 7.88 -5.76 -4.93
N ASN A 272 8.43 -4.56 -5.16
CA ASN A 272 9.10 -4.22 -6.41
C ASN A 272 10.43 -4.95 -6.60
N LEU A 273 11.17 -5.25 -5.53
CA LEU A 273 12.42 -6.01 -5.60
C LEU A 273 12.19 -7.43 -6.11
N TYR A 274 11.13 -8.08 -5.64
CA TYR A 274 10.80 -9.47 -6.00
C TYR A 274 9.83 -9.61 -7.18
N ALA A 275 9.29 -8.49 -7.71
CA ALA A 275 8.38 -8.50 -8.85
C ALA A 275 8.95 -9.25 -10.09
N PRO A 276 10.26 -9.15 -10.43
CA PRO A 276 10.81 -9.89 -11.57
C PRO A 276 10.74 -11.41 -11.38
N VAL A 277 10.92 -11.89 -10.14
CA VAL A 277 10.95 -13.32 -9.81
C VAL A 277 9.55 -13.89 -9.62
N THR A 278 8.62 -13.08 -9.10
CA THR A 278 7.28 -13.54 -8.73
C THR A 278 6.26 -13.36 -9.84
N ILE A 279 6.30 -12.23 -10.54
CA ILE A 279 5.28 -11.81 -11.52
C ILE A 279 5.86 -11.80 -12.95
N GLY A 280 7.18 -11.93 -13.10
CA GLY A 280 7.84 -11.78 -14.40
C GLY A 280 7.85 -10.33 -14.90
N LYS A 281 7.66 -9.34 -14.02
CA LYS A 281 7.62 -7.92 -14.36
C LYS A 281 8.68 -7.12 -13.62
N GLN A 282 9.21 -6.09 -14.26
CA GLN A 282 10.28 -5.26 -13.68
C GLN A 282 9.88 -4.57 -12.37
N TYR A 283 8.59 -4.25 -12.19
CA TYR A 283 8.04 -3.61 -10.99
C TYR A 283 6.60 -4.08 -10.76
N PHE A 284 6.18 -4.18 -9.49
CA PHE A 284 4.78 -4.42 -9.10
C PHE A 284 3.92 -3.17 -9.35
N GLN A 285 4.39 -2.02 -8.85
CA GLN A 285 3.81 -0.72 -9.13
C GLN A 285 4.93 0.30 -9.36
N ARG A 286 4.84 1.05 -10.46
CA ARG A 286 5.75 2.16 -10.74
C ARG A 286 5.33 3.37 -9.91
N VAL A 287 6.11 3.70 -8.89
CA VAL A 287 5.83 4.82 -7.97
C VAL A 287 6.44 6.13 -8.46
N ARG A 288 7.64 6.08 -9.06
CA ARG A 288 8.38 7.27 -9.48
C ARG A 288 8.46 7.31 -11.01
N TYR A 289 7.79 8.30 -11.59
CA TYR A 289 7.94 8.65 -13.01
C TYR A 289 9.13 9.60 -13.25
N GLN A 290 9.64 10.26 -12.20
CA GLN A 290 10.66 11.29 -12.33
C GLN A 290 12.08 10.74 -12.14
N TYR A 291 12.93 11.06 -13.11
CA TYR A 291 14.34 10.63 -13.18
C TYR A 291 15.23 11.22 -12.09
N SER A 292 14.96 12.47 -11.70
CA SER A 292 15.81 13.26 -10.81
C SER A 292 16.02 12.61 -9.44
N GLU A 293 14.95 12.10 -8.81
CA GLU A 293 15.04 11.50 -7.47
C GLU A 293 15.85 10.20 -7.43
N TYR A 294 15.87 9.42 -8.52
CA TYR A 294 16.66 8.18 -8.57
C TYR A 294 18.16 8.49 -8.55
N PHE A 295 18.59 9.45 -9.38
CA PHE A 295 19.99 9.86 -9.42
C PHE A 295 20.40 10.64 -8.17
N ALA A 296 19.49 11.40 -7.55
CA ALA A 296 19.75 12.12 -6.31
C ALA A 296 20.27 11.22 -5.17
N HIS A 297 19.72 10.00 -5.03
CA HIS A 297 20.19 9.04 -4.01
C HIS A 297 21.56 8.45 -4.32
N LEU A 298 21.99 8.47 -5.59
CA LEU A 298 23.27 7.92 -6.03
C LEU A 298 24.40 8.97 -5.95
N TYR A 299 24.09 10.26 -6.16
CA TYR A 299 25.09 11.33 -6.12
C TYR A 299 25.72 11.53 -4.75
N GLY A 300 24.96 11.44 -3.65
CA GLY A 300 25.48 11.66 -2.30
C GLY A 300 26.63 10.71 -1.93
N PRO A 301 26.43 9.38 -1.94
CA PRO A 301 27.49 8.40 -1.68
C PRO A 301 28.66 8.48 -2.65
N LEU A 302 28.40 8.75 -3.95
CA LEU A 302 29.46 8.91 -4.95
C LEU A 302 30.34 10.13 -4.65
N LEU A 303 29.74 11.28 -4.37
CA LEU A 303 30.48 12.50 -4.02
C LEU A 303 31.29 12.31 -2.75
N PHE A 304 30.74 11.62 -1.75
CA PHE A 304 31.48 11.29 -0.53
C PHE A 304 32.70 10.41 -0.80
N PHE A 305 32.53 9.33 -1.58
CA PHE A 305 33.61 8.44 -1.96
C PHE A 305 34.69 9.15 -2.78
N PHE A 306 34.30 9.97 -3.76
CA PHE A 306 35.23 10.78 -4.55
C PHE A 306 35.91 11.87 -3.73
N GLY A 307 35.23 12.43 -2.72
CA GLY A 307 35.83 13.36 -1.77
C GLY A 307 36.96 12.71 -0.98
N ILE A 308 36.76 11.49 -0.47
CA ILE A 308 37.82 10.73 0.23
C ILE A 308 39.02 10.48 -0.71
N LEU A 309 38.76 9.99 -1.93
CA LEU A 309 39.82 9.74 -2.90
C LEU A 309 40.60 11.02 -3.26
N SER A 310 39.91 12.14 -3.41
CA SER A 310 40.52 13.44 -3.69
C SER A 310 41.41 13.94 -2.55
N ILE A 311 40.98 13.75 -1.29
CA ILE A 311 41.79 14.09 -0.10
C ILE A 311 43.05 13.22 -0.05
N ILE A 312 42.93 11.91 -0.30
CA ILE A 312 44.09 11.00 -0.32
C ILE A 312 45.06 11.40 -1.44
N LEU A 313 44.57 11.66 -2.65
CA LEU A 313 45.40 12.13 -3.77
C LEU A 313 46.11 13.44 -3.44
N SER A 314 45.42 14.38 -2.78
CA SER A 314 46.00 15.67 -2.38
C SER A 314 47.10 15.48 -1.33
N GLY A 315 46.89 14.63 -0.32
CA GLY A 315 47.91 14.31 0.67
C GLY A 315 49.14 13.62 0.06
N MET A 316 48.90 12.77 -0.94
CA MET A 316 49.95 12.08 -1.69
C MET A 316 50.78 13.04 -2.55
N GLN A 317 50.14 14.04 -3.18
CA GLN A 317 50.84 15.11 -3.89
C GLN A 317 51.78 15.90 -2.96
N VAL A 318 51.34 16.21 -1.74
CA VAL A 318 52.16 16.90 -0.74
C VAL A 318 53.35 16.04 -0.30
N ALA A 319 53.13 14.74 -0.06
CA ALA A 319 54.21 13.81 0.32
C ALA A 319 55.29 13.71 -0.77
N LEU A 320 54.88 13.59 -2.04
CA LEU A 320 55.82 13.53 -3.18
C LEU A 320 56.55 14.85 -3.41
N ALA A 321 55.90 15.99 -3.17
CA ALA A 321 56.53 17.31 -3.29
C ALA A 321 57.58 17.54 -2.18
N GLY A 322 57.35 17.00 -0.97
CA GLY A 322 58.28 17.09 0.16
C GLY A 322 59.52 16.19 0.04
N ASP A 323 59.47 15.15 -0.79
CA ASP A 323 60.51 14.11 -0.89
C ASP A 323 61.60 14.40 -1.96
N GLN A 324 61.57 15.57 -2.60
CA GLN A 324 62.51 15.93 -3.68
C GLN A 324 63.98 16.11 -3.25
N GLY A 325 64.31 15.94 -1.96
CA GLY A 325 65.62 16.28 -1.39
C GLY A 325 66.47 15.13 -0.86
N ALA A 326 65.97 13.88 -0.75
CA ALA A 326 66.73 12.79 -0.12
C ALA A 326 66.62 11.46 -0.91
N PRO A 327 67.74 10.82 -1.30
CA PRO A 327 67.75 9.54 -2.01
C PRO A 327 67.57 8.38 -1.02
N ALA A 328 66.39 8.26 -0.42
CA ALA A 328 66.01 7.08 0.37
C ALA A 328 65.26 6.09 -0.53
N SER A 329 65.51 4.78 -0.40
CA SER A 329 64.79 3.73 -1.15
C SER A 329 63.26 3.81 -1.01
N ASN A 330 62.77 4.42 0.06
CA ASN A 330 61.35 4.67 0.31
C ASN A 330 60.72 5.64 -0.69
N SER A 331 61.48 6.57 -1.28
CA SER A 331 60.95 7.57 -2.23
C SER A 331 60.47 6.93 -3.54
N VAL A 332 61.20 5.93 -4.04
CA VAL A 332 60.84 5.16 -5.24
C VAL A 332 59.57 4.35 -5.01
N VAL A 333 59.44 3.73 -3.83
CA VAL A 333 58.25 2.95 -3.45
C VAL A 333 57.04 3.87 -3.30
N LEU A 334 57.20 5.03 -2.66
CA LEU A 334 56.14 6.03 -2.52
C LEU A 334 55.67 6.56 -3.88
N TYR A 335 56.60 6.87 -4.79
CA TYR A 335 56.28 7.29 -6.16
C TYR A 335 55.51 6.21 -6.93
N GLN A 336 55.96 4.94 -6.85
CA GLN A 336 55.31 3.84 -7.55
C GLN A 336 53.90 3.55 -7.01
N VAL A 337 53.73 3.54 -5.68
CA VAL A 337 52.40 3.41 -5.05
C VAL A 337 51.49 4.57 -5.44
N SER A 338 52.04 5.78 -5.54
CA SER A 338 51.29 6.97 -5.94
C SER A 338 50.78 6.92 -7.36
N LEU A 339 51.62 6.48 -8.29
CA LEU A 339 51.21 6.29 -9.68
C LEU A 339 50.10 5.26 -9.82
N TRP A 340 50.25 4.08 -9.18
CA TRP A 340 49.21 3.05 -9.23
C TRP A 340 47.90 3.51 -8.59
N PHE A 341 47.98 4.24 -7.47
CA PHE A 341 46.79 4.78 -6.82
C PHE A 341 46.08 5.85 -7.67
N ALA A 342 46.84 6.74 -8.32
CA ALA A 342 46.28 7.74 -9.23
C ALA A 342 45.61 7.10 -10.46
N VAL A 343 46.30 6.14 -11.12
CA VAL A 343 45.77 5.42 -12.29
C VAL A 343 44.50 4.65 -11.93
N THR A 344 44.50 3.94 -10.80
CA THR A 344 43.32 3.18 -10.34
C THR A 344 42.14 4.10 -10.00
N THR A 345 42.40 5.25 -9.38
CA THR A 345 41.36 6.25 -9.08
C THR A 345 40.73 6.82 -10.35
N ILE A 346 41.55 7.19 -11.34
CA ILE A 346 41.07 7.69 -12.64
C ILE A 346 40.26 6.61 -13.38
N LEU A 347 40.73 5.37 -13.38
CA LEU A 347 40.02 4.26 -14.01
C LEU A 347 38.65 4.03 -13.37
N LEU A 348 38.59 4.05 -12.03
CA LEU A 348 37.34 3.87 -11.29
C LEU A 348 36.35 5.01 -11.58
N LEU A 349 36.82 6.26 -11.66
CA LEU A 349 36.03 7.42 -12.07
C LEU A 349 35.49 7.24 -13.50
N ALA A 350 36.34 6.84 -14.45
CA ALA A 350 35.95 6.63 -15.84
C ALA A 350 34.90 5.50 -15.98
N ILE A 351 35.11 4.38 -15.29
CA ILE A 351 34.15 3.26 -15.27
C ILE A 351 32.82 3.71 -14.64
N SER A 352 32.86 4.42 -13.52
CA SER A 352 31.65 4.93 -12.87
C SER A 352 30.85 5.85 -13.81
N MET A 353 31.52 6.79 -14.47
CA MET A 353 30.91 7.67 -15.48
C MET A 353 30.34 6.90 -16.67
N PHE A 354 31.05 5.89 -17.16
CA PHE A 354 30.59 5.05 -18.26
C PHE A 354 29.33 4.27 -17.88
N ILE A 355 29.30 3.66 -16.68
CA ILE A 355 28.12 2.92 -16.18
C ILE A 355 26.92 3.86 -16.05
N LEU A 356 27.10 5.05 -15.46
CA LEU A 356 26.04 6.04 -15.33
C LEU A 356 25.49 6.49 -16.68
N GLY A 357 26.39 6.80 -17.63
CA GLY A 357 26.03 7.17 -19.00
C GLY A 357 25.30 6.04 -19.74
N PHE A 358 25.76 4.80 -19.58
CA PHE A 358 25.12 3.62 -20.18
C PHE A 358 23.71 3.40 -19.60
N ILE A 359 23.54 3.48 -18.28
CA ILE A 359 22.22 3.36 -17.62
C ILE A 359 21.27 4.45 -18.13
N TRP A 360 21.77 5.69 -18.26
CA TRP A 360 20.98 6.79 -18.80
C TRP A 360 20.55 6.55 -20.25
N MET A 361 21.50 6.19 -21.13
CA MET A 361 21.23 5.86 -22.54
C MET A 361 20.27 4.69 -22.70
N TYR A 362 20.45 3.62 -21.93
CA TYR A 362 19.56 2.45 -21.94
C TYR A 362 18.12 2.84 -21.58
N LYS A 363 17.94 3.69 -20.55
CA LYS A 363 16.59 4.14 -20.15
C LYS A 363 15.95 5.06 -21.19
N VAL A 364 16.68 6.04 -21.72
CA VAL A 364 16.19 6.92 -22.79
C VAL A 364 15.80 6.10 -24.02
N GLY A 365 16.65 5.16 -24.43
CA GLY A 365 16.37 4.26 -25.56
C GLY A 365 15.11 3.43 -25.33
N LYS A 366 14.89 2.93 -24.11
CA LYS A 366 13.67 2.22 -23.74
C LYS A 366 12.43 3.11 -23.88
N GLU A 367 12.46 4.33 -23.37
CA GLU A 367 11.33 5.28 -23.51
C GLU A 367 11.03 5.61 -24.97
N TRP A 368 12.07 5.90 -25.76
CA TRP A 368 11.93 6.17 -27.18
C TRP A 368 11.31 4.97 -27.92
N SER A 369 11.73 3.75 -27.58
CA SER A 369 11.16 2.54 -28.17
C SER A 369 9.67 2.35 -27.85
N TYR A 370 9.23 2.73 -26.64
CA TYR A 370 7.81 2.71 -26.26
C TYR A 370 7.02 3.80 -27.00
N ALA A 371 7.55 5.02 -27.08
CA ALA A 371 6.93 6.13 -27.79
C ALA A 371 6.79 5.84 -29.30
N LEU A 372 7.83 5.27 -29.91
CA LEU A 372 7.83 4.87 -31.32
C LEU A 372 6.83 3.75 -31.59
N ARG A 373 6.75 2.72 -30.73
CA ARG A 373 5.73 1.66 -30.85
C ARG A 373 4.31 2.23 -30.75
N GLY A 374 4.07 3.18 -29.85
CA GLY A 374 2.79 3.87 -29.73
C GLY A 374 2.39 4.60 -31.02
N ARG A 375 3.33 5.32 -31.63
CA ARG A 375 3.11 5.99 -32.92
C ARG A 375 2.89 5.02 -34.07
N HIS A 376 3.62 3.92 -34.13
CA HIS A 376 3.42 2.88 -35.16
C HIS A 376 2.04 2.23 -35.05
N LEU A 377 1.56 1.95 -33.84
CA LEU A 377 0.22 1.40 -33.61
C LEU A 377 -0.88 2.40 -33.98
N ALA A 378 -0.73 3.68 -33.62
CA ALA A 378 -1.66 4.73 -34.00
C ALA A 378 -1.73 4.93 -35.52
N LYS A 379 -0.58 4.89 -36.21
CA LYS A 379 -0.52 5.01 -37.67
C LYS A 379 -1.19 3.82 -38.37
N LYS A 380 -1.02 2.61 -37.84
CA LYS A 380 -1.66 1.37 -38.35
C LYS A 380 -3.18 1.36 -38.12
N SER A 381 -3.66 1.89 -36.99
CA SER A 381 -5.08 2.06 -36.72
C SER A 381 -5.71 3.10 -37.66
N SER A 382 -5.04 4.24 -37.87
CA SER A 382 -5.53 5.29 -38.76
C SER A 382 -5.56 4.86 -40.24
N SER A 383 -4.61 4.03 -40.68
CA SER A 383 -4.64 3.44 -42.04
C SER A 383 -5.75 2.39 -42.22
N ALA A 384 -6.06 1.62 -41.16
CA ALA A 384 -7.12 0.60 -41.21
C ALA A 384 -8.54 1.21 -41.19
N VAL A 385 -8.71 2.39 -40.57
CA VAL A 385 -9.97 3.15 -40.64
C VAL A 385 -10.15 3.77 -42.02
N ARG A 386 -9.07 4.26 -42.64
CA ARG A 386 -9.10 4.89 -43.97
C ARG A 386 -9.31 3.90 -45.13
N SER A 387 -9.06 2.61 -44.93
CA SER A 387 -9.30 1.58 -45.94
C SER A 387 -10.70 0.95 -45.85
N LYS A 388 -11.53 1.37 -44.90
CA LYS A 388 -12.92 0.91 -44.70
C LYS A 388 -13.97 1.96 -45.06
N VAL A 389 -13.53 3.17 -45.43
CA VAL A 389 -14.30 4.24 -46.07
C VAL A 389 -13.90 4.23 -47.54
#